data_AF-A0A3C1EUQ9-F1
#
_entry.id   AF-A0A3C1EUQ9-F1
#
_cell.length_a   1.000
_cell.length_b   1.000
_cell.length_c   1.000
_cell.angle_alpha   90.00
_cell.angle_beta   90.00
_cell.angle_gamma   90.00
#
_symmetry.space_group_name_H-M   'P 1'
#
loop_
_entity.id
_entity.type
_entity.pdbx_description
1 polymer ?
#
loop_
_entity_poly.entity_id
_entity_poly.type
_entity_poly.pdbx_seq_one_letter_code
_entity_poly.pdbx_strand_id
1 'polypeptide(L)'
;MKRLRVKDKPKKKTKREVHISKVLIYTGVVALILFLSIYFLIILSLKLADSTKVNGSNQYLLSQTKDDTNTTLVVLESGNDQAKKISEAYLFLTNKNKEESILIYIPGWIYYGGLEEDFGNSVAVSSFRYAGDFLQEGRGIEYSIWQIGQMLGIKVDNYIWFSPDSVKSYSSIYGDTSGVEDKLREYYKVSGEDALNDPFFKLSTMSSRYSVLKNMLGISKLIGLSKFGSSNLSFTEYLDFFANLNKTVSSTETYGIDLSFFRYSTEDLSSSGGQIRYINTTEFDNVYRGLIAKIIDRSLEKERVRVEIYN
;
A
#
# COMPACT_ATOMS: atom_id res chain seq x y z
N MET A 1 29.05 -21.62 95.74
CA MET A 1 29.29 -21.82 94.29
C MET A 1 28.08 -21.33 93.48
N LYS A 2 28.20 -20.18 92.80
CA LYS A 2 27.16 -19.66 91.89
C LYS A 2 27.43 -20.15 90.47
N ARG A 3 26.53 -20.95 89.90
CA ARG A 3 26.60 -21.38 88.49
C ARG A 3 26.33 -20.19 87.57
N LEU A 4 27.30 -19.86 86.72
CA LEU A 4 27.16 -18.88 85.64
C LEU A 4 26.23 -19.46 84.56
N ARG A 5 25.05 -18.84 84.37
CA ARG A 5 24.17 -19.09 83.22
C ARG A 5 24.82 -18.49 81.98
N VAL A 6 25.21 -19.33 81.04
CA VAL A 6 25.57 -18.92 79.67
C VAL A 6 24.30 -18.37 79.01
N LYS A 7 24.30 -17.08 78.68
CA LYS A 7 23.24 -16.45 77.88
C LYS A 7 23.46 -16.85 76.42
N ASP A 8 22.59 -17.70 75.90
CA ASP A 8 22.50 -17.95 74.47
C ASP A 8 22.17 -16.65 73.73
N LYS A 9 23.08 -16.23 72.84
CA LYS A 9 22.86 -15.07 71.98
C LYS A 9 21.76 -15.41 70.96
N PRO A 10 20.71 -14.58 70.82
CA PRO A 10 19.67 -14.82 69.82
C PRO A 10 20.29 -14.75 68.43
N LYS A 11 20.12 -15.81 67.63
CA LYS A 11 20.47 -15.82 66.19
C LYS A 11 19.71 -14.68 65.51
N LYS A 12 20.43 -13.62 65.11
CA LYS A 12 19.90 -12.55 64.26
C LYS A 12 19.40 -13.19 62.96
N LYS A 13 18.08 -13.34 62.82
CA LYS A 13 17.46 -13.58 61.51
C LYS A 13 17.75 -12.34 60.66
N THR A 14 18.70 -12.45 59.74
CA THR A 14 18.89 -11.47 58.66
C THR A 14 17.57 -11.36 57.90
N LYS A 15 16.81 -10.30 58.17
CA LYS A 15 15.68 -9.90 57.33
C LYS A 15 16.28 -9.57 55.96
N ARG A 16 16.09 -10.45 54.98
CA ARG A 16 16.31 -10.10 53.58
C ARG A 16 15.31 -8.98 53.26
N GLU A 17 15.80 -7.74 53.18
CA GLU A 17 15.03 -6.64 52.62
C GLU A 17 14.86 -6.92 51.13
N VAL A 18 13.74 -7.56 50.79
CA VAL A 18 13.34 -7.68 49.39
C VAL A 18 12.95 -6.27 48.95
N HIS A 19 13.77 -5.66 48.11
CA HIS A 19 13.42 -4.40 47.46
C HIS A 19 12.28 -4.68 46.46
N ILE A 20 11.04 -4.58 46.94
CA ILE A 20 9.81 -4.82 46.17
C ILE A 20 9.81 -4.02 44.85
N SER A 21 10.41 -2.83 44.85
CA SER A 21 10.60 -2.01 43.65
C SER A 21 11.41 -2.72 42.55
N LYS A 22 12.52 -3.39 42.91
CA LYS A 22 13.33 -4.16 41.96
C LYS A 22 12.55 -5.34 41.40
N VAL A 23 11.80 -6.05 42.25
CA VAL A 23 10.96 -7.17 41.82
C VAL A 23 9.88 -6.69 40.83
N LEU A 24 9.19 -5.59 41.13
CA LEU A 24 8.18 -5.01 40.23
C LEU A 24 8.79 -4.58 38.88
N ILE A 25 9.97 -3.97 38.88
CA ILE A 25 10.66 -3.58 37.64
C ILE A 25 11.00 -4.82 36.81
N TYR A 26 11.61 -5.86 37.40
CA TYR A 26 11.93 -7.08 36.66
C TYR A 26 10.68 -7.76 36.11
N THR A 27 9.61 -7.86 36.90
CA THR A 27 8.34 -8.42 36.44
C THR A 27 7.76 -7.60 35.29
N GLY A 28 7.81 -6.26 35.36
CA GLY A 28 7.36 -5.36 34.30
C GLY A 28 8.16 -5.54 33.01
N VAL A 29 9.49 -5.64 33.11
CA VAL A 29 10.37 -5.88 31.95
C VAL A 29 10.09 -7.24 31.32
N VAL A 30 9.94 -8.29 32.13
CA VAL A 30 9.61 -9.64 31.63
C VAL A 30 8.25 -9.65 30.94
N ALA A 31 7.24 -9.00 31.54
CA ALA A 31 5.91 -8.87 30.93
C ALA A 31 5.95 -8.11 29.59
N LEU A 32 6.75 -7.03 29.50
CA LEU A 32 6.94 -6.28 28.27
C LEU A 32 7.61 -7.12 27.18
N ILE A 33 8.68 -7.87 27.52
CA ILE A 33 9.36 -8.76 26.58
C ILE A 33 8.41 -9.85 26.08
N LEU A 34 7.64 -10.47 26.97
CA LEU A 34 6.62 -11.46 26.62
C LEU A 34 5.56 -10.88 25.69
N PHE A 35 5.05 -9.69 26.01
CA PHE A 35 4.07 -8.99 25.18
C PHE A 35 4.61 -8.70 23.78
N LEU A 36 5.82 -8.15 23.67
CA LEU A 36 6.47 -7.87 22.38
C LEU A 36 6.73 -9.16 21.58
N SER A 37 7.14 -10.23 22.25
CA SER A 37 7.38 -11.53 21.60
C SER A 37 6.09 -12.12 21.04
N ILE A 38 4.99 -12.08 21.82
CA ILE A 38 3.67 -12.53 21.36
C ILE A 38 3.19 -11.68 20.19
N TYR A 39 3.30 -10.35 20.29
CA TYR A 39 2.94 -9.44 19.20
C TYR A 39 3.71 -9.78 17.92
N PHE A 40 5.02 -9.95 18.02
CA PHE A 40 5.88 -10.29 16.87
C PHE A 40 5.48 -11.63 16.23
N LEU A 41 5.21 -12.66 17.05
CA LEU A 41 4.72 -13.96 16.56
C LEU A 41 3.37 -13.84 15.85
N ILE A 42 2.45 -13.03 16.38
CA ILE A 42 1.15 -12.80 15.73
C ILE A 42 1.38 -12.16 14.36
N ILE A 43 2.13 -11.06 14.28
CA ILE A 43 2.37 -10.34 13.02
C ILE A 43 2.98 -11.26 11.95
N LEU A 44 3.97 -12.08 12.31
CA LEU A 44 4.58 -13.04 11.38
C LEU A 44 3.63 -14.16 10.93
N SER A 45 2.63 -14.49 11.76
CA SER A 45 1.65 -15.52 11.43
C SER A 45 0.53 -15.03 10.50
N LEU A 46 0.32 -13.72 10.41
CA LEU A 46 -0.71 -13.15 9.55
C LEU A 46 -0.34 -13.28 8.07
N LYS A 47 -1.33 -13.65 7.27
CA LYS A 47 -1.20 -13.81 5.82
C LYS A 47 -2.29 -13.01 5.13
N LEU A 48 -1.94 -12.35 4.04
CA LEU A 48 -2.88 -11.75 3.11
C LEU A 48 -3.27 -12.79 2.06
N ALA A 49 -4.52 -12.73 1.60
CA ALA A 49 -4.92 -13.51 0.45
C ALA A 49 -4.21 -12.98 -0.80
N ASP A 50 -3.66 -13.86 -1.63
CA ASP A 50 -3.04 -13.49 -2.90
C ASP A 50 -3.93 -13.98 -4.03
N SER A 51 -4.76 -13.09 -4.55
CA SER A 51 -5.72 -13.37 -5.63
C SER A 51 -5.02 -13.76 -6.94
N THR A 52 -3.74 -13.39 -7.11
CA THR A 52 -2.96 -13.72 -8.32
C THR A 52 -2.35 -15.12 -8.27
N LYS A 53 -2.13 -15.68 -7.07
CA LYS A 53 -1.65 -17.06 -6.92
C LYS A 53 -2.74 -18.10 -7.12
N VAL A 54 -3.97 -17.80 -6.72
CA VAL A 54 -5.09 -18.76 -6.80
C VAL A 54 -5.31 -19.27 -8.22
N ASN A 55 -5.07 -18.42 -9.23
CA ASN A 55 -5.27 -18.74 -10.64
C ASN A 55 -3.95 -18.86 -11.44
N GLY A 56 -2.79 -18.86 -10.77
CA GLY A 56 -1.47 -18.89 -11.43
C GLY A 56 -1.13 -17.64 -12.24
N SER A 57 -1.90 -16.56 -12.07
CA SER A 57 -1.75 -15.33 -12.85
C SER A 57 -0.58 -14.46 -12.43
N ASN A 58 -0.03 -14.70 -11.25
CA ASN A 58 1.19 -14.04 -10.77
C ASN A 58 2.35 -14.12 -11.79
N GLN A 59 2.44 -15.19 -12.58
CA GLN A 59 3.54 -15.40 -13.54
C GLN A 59 3.53 -14.41 -14.71
N TYR A 60 2.35 -14.03 -15.20
CA TYR A 60 2.22 -13.11 -16.34
C TYR A 60 1.83 -11.69 -15.92
N LEU A 61 0.99 -11.56 -14.89
CA LEU A 61 0.44 -10.29 -14.42
C LEU A 61 1.50 -9.44 -13.74
N LEU A 62 2.26 -10.05 -12.82
CA LEU A 62 3.27 -9.36 -12.05
C LEU A 62 4.62 -9.44 -12.75
N SER A 63 5.39 -8.36 -12.63
CA SER A 63 6.75 -8.31 -13.09
C SER A 63 7.59 -9.36 -12.37
N GLN A 64 8.42 -10.08 -13.14
CA GLN A 64 9.30 -11.13 -12.64
C GLN A 64 10.75 -10.65 -12.56
N THR A 65 11.04 -9.47 -13.11
CA THR A 65 12.37 -8.88 -13.11
C THR A 65 12.58 -8.12 -11.82
N LYS A 66 13.66 -8.44 -11.11
CA LYS A 66 14.14 -7.63 -9.99
C LYS A 66 15.05 -6.55 -10.54
N ASP A 67 14.44 -5.52 -11.08
CA ASP A 67 15.15 -4.31 -11.48
C ASP A 67 15.32 -3.38 -10.27
N ASP A 68 16.12 -2.32 -10.42
CA ASP A 68 16.30 -1.30 -9.37
C ASP A 68 15.04 -0.46 -9.11
N THR A 69 14.05 -0.58 -10.01
CA THR A 69 12.72 0.02 -9.92
C THR A 69 11.73 -0.94 -9.29
N ASN A 70 10.99 -0.46 -8.29
CA ASN A 70 9.88 -1.17 -7.69
C ASN A 70 8.57 -0.40 -7.91
N THR A 71 7.56 -1.10 -8.42
CA THR A 71 6.25 -0.58 -8.81
C THR A 71 5.15 -1.25 -7.98
N THR A 72 4.54 -0.50 -7.07
CA THR A 72 3.47 -0.97 -6.20
C THR A 72 2.13 -0.33 -6.56
N LEU A 73 1.15 -1.14 -6.94
CA LEU A 73 -0.24 -0.73 -7.14
C LEU A 73 -1.04 -0.84 -5.84
N VAL A 74 -1.64 0.25 -5.38
CA VAL A 74 -2.55 0.27 -4.23
C VAL A 74 -3.96 0.59 -4.72
N VAL A 75 -4.93 -0.28 -4.45
CA VAL A 75 -6.33 -0.10 -4.85
C VAL A 75 -7.21 -0.03 -3.62
N LEU A 76 -8.07 0.99 -3.57
CA LEU A 76 -9.06 1.17 -2.52
C LEU A 76 -10.46 0.95 -3.07
N GLU A 77 -11.23 0.09 -2.41
CA GLU A 77 -12.63 -0.13 -2.71
C GLU A 77 -13.56 0.63 -1.77
N SER A 78 -14.75 0.90 -2.29
CA SER A 78 -15.89 1.44 -1.56
C SER A 78 -17.13 0.61 -1.85
N GLY A 79 -18.20 0.86 -1.09
CA GLY A 79 -19.48 0.17 -1.23
C GLY A 79 -19.67 -0.97 -0.23
N ASN A 80 -20.78 -1.68 -0.40
CA ASN A 80 -21.18 -2.82 0.43
C ASN A 80 -20.95 -4.13 -0.34
N ASP A 81 -21.20 -5.28 0.31
CA ASP A 81 -20.81 -6.59 -0.23
C ASP A 81 -21.28 -6.90 -1.66
N GLN A 82 -22.45 -6.38 -2.06
CA GLN A 82 -23.03 -6.59 -3.39
C GLN A 82 -22.70 -5.49 -4.41
N ALA A 83 -22.03 -4.41 -3.99
CA ALA A 83 -21.75 -3.23 -4.81
C ALA A 83 -20.32 -2.70 -4.59
N LYS A 84 -19.36 -3.62 -4.43
CA LYS A 84 -17.94 -3.26 -4.29
C LYS A 84 -17.46 -2.66 -5.60
N LYS A 85 -16.88 -1.47 -5.52
CA LYS A 85 -16.29 -0.77 -6.67
C LYS A 85 -14.97 -0.14 -6.28
N ILE A 86 -14.06 -0.06 -7.24
CA ILE A 86 -12.82 0.68 -7.05
C ILE A 86 -13.18 2.16 -6.90
N SER A 87 -12.86 2.76 -5.76
CA SER A 87 -13.01 4.20 -5.57
C SER A 87 -11.79 4.94 -6.13
N GLU A 88 -10.60 4.40 -5.87
CA GLU A 88 -9.33 5.06 -6.11
C GLU A 88 -8.25 3.99 -6.30
N ALA A 89 -7.29 4.26 -7.17
CA ALA A 89 -6.08 3.47 -7.29
C ALA A 89 -4.84 4.38 -7.38
N TYR A 90 -3.71 3.86 -6.93
CA TYR A 90 -2.44 4.57 -6.87
C TYR A 90 -1.34 3.66 -7.38
N LEU A 91 -0.51 4.13 -8.30
CA LEU A 91 0.68 3.41 -8.74
C LEU A 91 1.91 4.16 -8.23
N PHE A 92 2.67 3.54 -7.35
CA PHE A 92 3.89 4.12 -6.79
C PHE A 92 5.11 3.41 -7.38
N LEU A 93 5.91 4.15 -8.15
CA LEU A 93 7.16 3.71 -8.73
C LEU A 93 8.30 4.35 -7.97
N THR A 94 9.29 3.58 -7.56
CA THR A 94 10.46 4.10 -6.86
C THR A 94 11.74 3.43 -7.34
N ASN A 95 12.78 4.22 -7.57
CA ASN A 95 14.15 3.75 -7.70
C ASN A 95 14.98 4.35 -6.57
N LYS A 96 15.27 3.54 -5.56
CA LYS A 96 16.03 3.98 -4.39
C LYS A 96 17.50 4.29 -4.72
N ASN A 97 18.07 3.67 -5.75
CA ASN A 97 19.46 3.91 -6.16
C ASN A 97 19.61 5.28 -6.82
N LYS A 98 18.55 5.77 -7.48
CA LYS A 98 18.52 7.09 -8.11
C LYS A 98 17.92 8.19 -7.26
N GLU A 99 17.34 7.84 -6.12
CA GLU A 99 16.57 8.76 -5.28
C GLU A 99 15.41 9.44 -6.05
N GLU A 100 14.76 8.68 -6.93
CA GLU A 100 13.70 9.17 -7.83
C GLU A 100 12.42 8.33 -7.65
N SER A 101 11.25 8.97 -7.60
CA SER A 101 9.96 8.29 -7.45
C SER A 101 8.84 8.95 -8.27
N ILE A 102 7.83 8.19 -8.68
CA ILE A 102 6.58 8.69 -9.27
C ILE A 102 5.40 8.13 -8.47
N LEU A 103 4.43 8.98 -8.16
CA LEU A 103 3.11 8.56 -7.70
C LEU A 103 2.06 8.96 -8.74
N ILE A 104 1.32 7.97 -9.23
CA ILE A 104 0.22 8.16 -10.18
C ILE A 104 -1.09 7.90 -9.45
N TYR A 105 -1.99 8.88 -9.43
CA TYR A 105 -3.34 8.73 -8.90
C TYR A 105 -4.34 8.47 -10.03
N ILE A 106 -5.18 7.45 -9.83
CA ILE A 106 -6.18 6.98 -10.79
C ILE A 106 -7.55 7.06 -10.11
N PRO A 107 -8.41 8.02 -10.51
CA PRO A 107 -9.76 8.11 -9.96
C PRO A 107 -10.66 6.99 -10.50
N GLY A 108 -11.53 6.42 -9.66
CA GLY A 108 -12.42 5.33 -10.10
C GLY A 108 -13.47 5.74 -11.15
N TRP A 109 -13.74 7.03 -11.34
CA TRP A 109 -14.71 7.52 -12.30
C TRP A 109 -14.15 7.72 -13.72
N ILE A 110 -12.82 7.62 -13.92
CA ILE A 110 -12.24 7.75 -15.26
C ILE A 110 -12.55 6.52 -16.10
N TYR A 111 -12.84 6.75 -17.39
CA TYR A 111 -13.15 5.71 -18.35
C TYR A 111 -11.93 5.34 -19.17
N TYR A 112 -11.84 4.05 -19.51
CA TYR A 112 -10.84 3.54 -20.44
C TYR A 112 -11.55 2.98 -21.68
N GLY A 113 -11.21 3.53 -22.85
CA GLY A 113 -11.79 3.13 -24.15
C GLY A 113 -11.15 1.89 -24.76
N GLY A 114 -10.00 1.42 -24.25
CA GLY A 114 -9.31 0.24 -24.78
C GLY A 114 -9.99 -1.10 -24.49
N LEU A 115 -11.21 -1.10 -23.96
CA LEU A 115 -12.00 -2.29 -23.60
C LEU A 115 -13.27 -2.47 -24.43
N GLU A 116 -13.44 -1.65 -25.46
CA GLU A 116 -14.63 -1.66 -26.31
C GLU A 116 -14.82 -3.00 -27.04
N GLU A 117 -13.74 -3.70 -27.39
CA GLU A 117 -13.82 -5.01 -28.06
C GLU A 117 -14.37 -6.12 -27.14
N ASP A 118 -14.02 -6.08 -25.85
CA ASP A 118 -14.41 -7.12 -24.88
C ASP A 118 -15.79 -6.87 -24.24
N PHE A 119 -16.21 -5.59 -24.11
CA PHE A 119 -17.44 -5.21 -23.39
C PHE A 119 -18.45 -4.46 -24.26
N GLY A 120 -18.11 -4.16 -25.52
CA GLY A 120 -18.96 -3.41 -26.44
C GLY A 120 -19.14 -1.92 -26.11
N ASN A 121 -18.54 -1.44 -25.01
CA ASN A 121 -18.54 -0.04 -24.57
C ASN A 121 -17.30 0.22 -23.70
N SER A 122 -17.00 1.50 -23.48
CA SER A 122 -16.01 1.93 -22.52
C SER A 122 -16.42 1.63 -21.07
N VAL A 123 -15.45 1.31 -20.24
CA VAL A 123 -15.68 0.90 -18.85
C VAL A 123 -14.92 1.84 -17.92
N ALA A 124 -15.61 2.32 -16.88
CA ALA A 124 -14.98 3.08 -15.80
C ALA A 124 -14.06 2.19 -14.96
N VAL A 125 -12.95 2.74 -14.45
CA VAL A 125 -12.02 2.03 -13.56
C VAL A 125 -12.76 1.42 -12.36
N SER A 126 -13.77 2.10 -11.83
CA SER A 126 -14.62 1.61 -10.72
C SER A 126 -15.29 0.27 -10.99
N SER A 127 -15.52 -0.07 -12.26
CA SER A 127 -16.20 -1.29 -12.70
C SER A 127 -15.25 -2.43 -13.09
N PHE A 128 -13.92 -2.22 -13.12
CA PHE A 128 -12.98 -3.25 -13.56
C PHE A 128 -13.11 -4.55 -12.77
N ARG A 129 -13.28 -4.46 -11.44
CA ARG A 129 -13.45 -5.66 -10.62
C ARG A 129 -14.71 -6.43 -11.03
N TYR A 130 -15.82 -5.72 -11.16
CA TYR A 130 -17.09 -6.32 -11.53
C TYR A 130 -17.01 -6.96 -12.93
N ALA A 131 -16.39 -6.29 -13.89
CA ALA A 131 -16.15 -6.81 -15.22
C ALA A 131 -15.34 -8.13 -15.19
N GLY A 132 -14.28 -8.19 -14.39
CA GLY A 132 -13.49 -9.41 -14.23
C GLY A 132 -14.26 -10.54 -13.55
N ASP A 133 -15.01 -10.25 -12.49
CA ASP A 133 -15.86 -11.24 -11.81
C ASP A 133 -17.02 -11.72 -12.72
N PHE A 134 -17.51 -10.87 -13.63
CA PHE A 134 -18.51 -11.22 -14.64
C PHE A 134 -17.94 -12.16 -15.72
N LEU A 135 -16.73 -11.89 -16.20
CA LEU A 135 -16.04 -12.78 -17.15
C LEU A 135 -15.71 -14.14 -16.52
N GLN A 136 -15.22 -14.13 -15.28
CA GLN A 136 -14.95 -15.34 -14.52
C GLN A 136 -14.98 -15.04 -13.01
N GLU A 137 -15.89 -15.71 -12.30
CA GLU A 137 -16.09 -15.52 -10.87
C GLU A 137 -14.76 -15.67 -10.09
N GLY A 138 -14.45 -14.69 -9.25
CA GLY A 138 -13.24 -14.69 -8.41
C GLY A 138 -11.99 -14.11 -9.08
N ARG A 139 -12.07 -13.68 -10.34
CA ARG A 139 -10.95 -13.04 -11.07
C ARG A 139 -11.03 -11.53 -11.13
N GLY A 140 -12.00 -10.89 -10.47
CA GLY A 140 -12.17 -9.44 -10.51
C GLY A 140 -10.93 -8.63 -10.09
N ILE A 141 -10.25 -9.03 -9.01
CA ILE A 141 -9.02 -8.35 -8.55
C ILE A 141 -7.89 -8.49 -9.57
N GLU A 142 -7.65 -9.71 -10.05
CA GLU A 142 -6.62 -9.98 -11.05
C GLU A 142 -6.86 -9.19 -12.34
N TYR A 143 -8.08 -9.28 -12.86
CA TYR A 143 -8.49 -8.56 -14.04
C TYR A 143 -8.31 -7.05 -13.88
N SER A 144 -8.64 -6.50 -12.70
CA SER A 144 -8.46 -5.07 -12.43
C SER A 144 -7.01 -4.65 -12.45
N ILE A 145 -6.11 -5.45 -11.87
CA ILE A 145 -4.67 -5.18 -11.90
C ILE A 145 -4.17 -5.21 -13.34
N TRP A 146 -4.61 -6.21 -14.13
CA TRP A 146 -4.25 -6.31 -15.53
C TRP A 146 -4.71 -5.08 -16.31
N GLN A 147 -5.97 -4.68 -16.15
CA GLN A 147 -6.55 -3.54 -16.86
C GLN A 147 -5.92 -2.21 -16.49
N ILE A 148 -5.62 -1.99 -15.21
CA ILE A 148 -4.86 -0.79 -14.80
C ILE A 148 -3.47 -0.79 -15.45
N GLY A 149 -2.81 -1.95 -15.52
CA GLY A 149 -1.54 -2.10 -16.21
C GLY A 149 -1.62 -1.84 -17.72
N GLN A 150 -2.67 -2.31 -18.39
CA GLN A 150 -2.91 -2.04 -19.81
C GLN A 150 -3.21 -0.56 -20.06
N MET A 151 -4.11 0.01 -19.26
CA MET A 151 -4.50 1.42 -19.35
C MET A 151 -3.31 2.38 -19.24
N LEU A 152 -2.32 2.04 -18.42
CA LEU A 152 -1.13 2.86 -18.23
C LEU A 152 0.10 2.40 -19.02
N GLY A 153 0.05 1.23 -19.67
CA GLY A 153 1.23 0.61 -20.28
C GLY A 153 2.33 0.25 -19.27
N ILE A 154 2.00 -0.01 -18.00
CA ILE A 154 2.96 -0.26 -16.93
C ILE A 154 2.73 -1.64 -16.31
N LYS A 155 3.83 -2.40 -16.13
CA LYS A 155 3.80 -3.67 -15.40
C LYS A 155 3.99 -3.42 -13.90
N VAL A 156 3.20 -4.10 -13.08
CA VAL A 156 3.20 -3.96 -11.63
C VAL A 156 4.08 -5.05 -11.00
N ASP A 157 4.95 -4.70 -10.05
CA ASP A 157 5.73 -5.68 -9.28
C ASP A 157 4.91 -6.20 -8.10
N ASN A 158 4.25 -5.29 -7.39
CA ASN A 158 3.50 -5.58 -6.17
C ASN A 158 2.13 -4.93 -6.18
N TYR A 159 1.14 -5.55 -5.55
CA TYR A 159 -0.18 -4.96 -5.38
C TYR A 159 -0.65 -5.03 -3.93
N ILE A 160 -1.42 -4.03 -3.52
CA ILE A 160 -2.11 -3.97 -2.24
C ILE A 160 -3.57 -3.59 -2.53
N TRP A 161 -4.48 -4.48 -2.21
CA TRP A 161 -5.90 -4.31 -2.47
C TRP A 161 -6.68 -4.19 -1.16
N PHE A 162 -7.33 -3.05 -0.98
CA PHE A 162 -8.21 -2.81 0.15
C PHE A 162 -9.66 -3.02 -0.24
N SER A 163 -10.28 -4.10 0.26
CA SER A 163 -11.73 -4.19 0.31
C SER A 163 -12.35 -3.14 1.24
N PRO A 164 -13.66 -2.84 1.14
CA PRO A 164 -14.30 -1.85 2.01
C PRO A 164 -14.09 -2.12 3.50
N ASP A 165 -14.10 -3.39 3.92
CA ASP A 165 -13.87 -3.76 5.33
C ASP A 165 -12.41 -3.62 5.75
N SER A 166 -11.47 -3.83 4.83
CA SER A 166 -10.06 -3.54 5.10
C SER A 166 -9.79 -2.04 5.21
N VAL A 167 -10.46 -1.18 4.42
CA VAL A 167 -10.41 0.28 4.58
C VAL A 167 -10.96 0.67 5.96
N LYS A 168 -12.13 0.15 6.35
CA LYS A 168 -12.69 0.38 7.69
C LYS A 168 -11.74 -0.09 8.80
N SER A 169 -11.14 -1.27 8.65
CA SER A 169 -10.18 -1.82 9.61
C SER A 169 -8.98 -0.89 9.74
N TYR A 170 -8.42 -0.43 8.61
CA TYR A 170 -7.31 0.53 8.57
C TYR A 170 -7.67 1.83 9.32
N SER A 171 -8.77 2.48 8.93
CA SER A 171 -9.20 3.73 9.57
C SER A 171 -9.51 3.56 11.05
N SER A 172 -10.02 2.39 11.46
CA SER A 172 -10.29 2.11 12.88
C SER A 172 -9.03 1.92 13.73
N ILE A 173 -7.88 1.61 13.12
CA ILE A 173 -6.58 1.50 13.79
C ILE A 173 -5.89 2.86 13.77
N TYR A 174 -5.82 3.50 12.61
CA TYR A 174 -4.93 4.65 12.38
C TYR A 174 -5.63 6.01 12.45
N GLY A 175 -6.96 6.05 12.35
CA GLY A 175 -7.77 7.26 12.28
C GLY A 175 -8.27 7.54 10.86
N ASP A 176 -9.05 8.61 10.72
CA ASP A 176 -9.55 9.04 9.41
C ASP A 176 -8.41 9.51 8.48
N THR A 177 -8.58 9.21 7.19
CA THR A 177 -7.63 9.46 6.10
C THR A 177 -8.17 10.44 5.06
N SER A 178 -9.35 11.03 5.32
CA SER A 178 -9.97 12.03 4.44
C SER A 178 -9.24 13.38 4.42
N GLY A 179 -8.58 13.76 5.52
CA GLY A 179 -7.87 15.03 5.64
C GLY A 179 -6.42 14.96 5.15
N VAL A 180 -6.00 15.93 4.34
CA VAL A 180 -4.62 16.06 3.84
C VAL A 180 -3.82 17.00 4.75
N GLU A 181 -2.64 16.57 5.19
CA GLU A 181 -1.71 17.43 5.92
C GLU A 181 -0.92 18.30 4.92
N ASP A 182 -0.91 19.63 5.09
CA ASP A 182 -0.30 20.56 4.12
C ASP A 182 1.17 20.25 3.78
N LYS A 183 1.95 19.83 4.79
CA LYS A 183 3.35 19.41 4.61
C LYS A 183 3.53 18.28 3.59
N LEU A 184 2.50 17.46 3.34
CA LEU A 184 2.58 16.37 2.37
C LEU A 184 2.64 16.90 0.94
N ARG A 185 2.07 18.08 0.69
CA ARG A 185 2.05 18.71 -0.63
C ARG A 185 3.43 19.17 -1.09
N GLU A 186 4.28 19.55 -0.14
CA GLU A 186 5.63 20.07 -0.39
C GLU A 186 6.59 19.01 -0.97
N TYR A 187 6.29 17.72 -0.80
CA TYR A 187 7.17 16.64 -1.27
C TYR A 187 6.94 16.22 -2.72
N TYR A 188 5.90 16.73 -3.39
CA TYR A 188 5.55 16.31 -4.74
C TYR A 188 5.85 17.40 -5.77
N LYS A 189 6.63 17.04 -6.79
CA LYS A 189 6.84 17.84 -8.00
C LYS A 189 5.77 17.49 -9.02
N VAL A 190 5.18 18.48 -9.69
CA VAL A 190 4.22 18.26 -10.78
C VAL A 190 4.89 18.66 -12.09
N SER A 191 4.65 17.88 -13.14
CA SER A 191 5.04 18.30 -14.49
C SER A 191 4.02 19.30 -14.98
N GLY A 192 4.30 20.60 -14.96
CA GLY A 192 3.36 21.66 -15.40
C GLY A 192 2.89 22.56 -14.26
N GLU A 193 1.84 23.35 -14.51
CA GLU A 193 1.33 24.36 -13.57
C GLU A 193 0.19 23.84 -12.66
N ASP A 194 -0.27 22.60 -12.87
CA ASP A 194 -1.40 22.05 -12.11
C ASP A 194 -1.02 21.73 -10.65
N ALA A 195 -1.89 22.08 -9.71
CA ALA A 195 -1.75 21.73 -8.29
C ALA A 195 -2.53 20.45 -7.97
N LEU A 196 -1.85 19.42 -7.45
CA LEU A 196 -2.41 18.10 -7.10
C LEU A 196 -3.67 18.21 -6.22
N ASN A 197 -4.72 17.46 -6.57
CA ASN A 197 -5.98 17.46 -5.82
C ASN A 197 -5.88 16.65 -4.52
N ASP A 198 -6.75 16.94 -3.57
CA ASP A 198 -6.74 16.26 -2.25
C ASP A 198 -6.76 14.72 -2.30
N PRO A 199 -7.55 14.07 -3.18
CA PRO A 199 -7.54 12.61 -3.30
C PRO A 199 -6.17 12.03 -3.65
N PHE A 200 -5.33 12.76 -4.40
CA PHE A 200 -3.96 12.33 -4.72
C PHE A 200 -3.15 12.00 -3.46
N PHE A 201 -3.30 12.82 -2.41
CA PHE A 201 -2.50 12.72 -1.20
C PHE A 201 -2.98 11.65 -0.22
N LYS A 202 -4.11 10.98 -0.49
CA LYS A 202 -4.69 10.05 0.47
C LYS A 202 -3.76 8.88 0.80
N LEU A 203 -3.00 8.37 -0.16
CA LEU A 203 -2.02 7.31 0.10
C LEU A 203 -0.93 7.77 1.08
N SER A 204 -0.46 9.01 0.91
CA SER A 204 0.52 9.66 1.80
C SER A 204 -0.08 9.96 3.17
N THR A 205 -1.36 10.36 3.23
CA THR A 205 -2.11 10.49 4.48
C THR A 205 -2.25 9.14 5.19
N MET A 206 -2.55 8.05 4.46
CA MET A 206 -2.57 6.70 5.05
C MET A 206 -1.21 6.38 5.69
N SER A 207 -0.11 6.61 4.96
CA SER A 207 1.25 6.43 5.47
C SER A 207 1.56 7.32 6.68
N SER A 208 1.12 8.58 6.72
CA SER A 208 1.42 9.50 7.83
C SER A 208 0.71 9.12 9.12
N ARG A 209 -0.46 8.47 9.02
CA ARG A 209 -1.25 7.98 10.14
C ARG A 209 -0.75 6.65 10.70
N TYR A 210 0.05 5.91 9.91
CA TYR A 210 0.61 4.63 10.31
C TYR A 210 1.41 4.75 11.63
N SER A 211 1.24 3.77 12.51
CA SER A 211 2.00 3.72 13.76
C SER A 211 2.10 2.29 14.27
N VAL A 212 3.33 1.83 14.54
CA VAL A 212 3.60 0.52 15.15
C VAL A 212 2.93 0.39 16.52
N LEU A 213 2.87 1.48 17.30
CA LEU A 213 2.20 1.47 18.59
C LEU A 213 0.68 1.25 18.43
N LYS A 214 0.05 1.89 17.44
CA LYS A 214 -1.36 1.66 17.13
C LYS A 214 -1.61 0.22 16.65
N ASN A 215 -0.66 -0.40 15.96
CA ASN A 215 -0.74 -1.82 15.58
C ASN A 215 -0.75 -2.74 16.79
N MET A 216 0.11 -2.48 17.76
CA MET A 216 0.19 -3.24 19.00
C MET A 216 -1.09 -3.12 19.81
N LEU A 217 -1.65 -1.91 19.94
CA LEU A 217 -2.90 -1.67 20.68
C LEU A 217 -4.14 -2.16 19.91
N GLY A 218 -4.07 -2.19 18.58
CA GLY A 218 -5.17 -2.54 17.66
C GLY A 218 -5.05 -3.94 17.07
N ILE A 219 -4.35 -4.87 17.70
CA ILE A 219 -3.99 -6.18 17.11
C ILE A 219 -5.19 -6.96 16.57
N SER A 220 -6.35 -6.90 17.23
CA SER A 220 -7.57 -7.58 16.78
C SER A 220 -8.11 -7.03 15.46
N LYS A 221 -8.07 -5.70 15.29
CA LYS A 221 -8.46 -5.02 14.04
C LYS A 221 -7.46 -5.31 12.92
N LEU A 222 -6.20 -5.50 13.30
CA LEU A 222 -5.11 -5.80 12.38
C LEU A 222 -5.19 -7.24 11.83
N ILE A 223 -5.70 -8.19 12.63
CA ILE A 223 -6.14 -9.51 12.14
C ILE A 223 -7.30 -9.36 11.13
N GLY A 224 -8.23 -8.43 11.38
CA GLY A 224 -9.28 -8.09 10.41
C GLY A 224 -8.71 -7.58 9.09
N LEU A 225 -7.74 -6.66 9.16
CA LEU A 225 -7.04 -6.11 8.01
C LEU A 225 -6.39 -7.21 7.15
N SER A 226 -5.71 -8.19 7.79
CA SER A 226 -5.10 -9.31 7.06
C SER A 226 -6.14 -10.25 6.42
N LYS A 227 -7.33 -10.38 7.03
CA LYS A 227 -8.39 -11.25 6.52
C LYS A 227 -9.11 -10.67 5.30
N PHE A 228 -9.30 -9.35 5.28
CA PHE A 228 -10.12 -8.68 4.26
C PHE A 228 -9.30 -7.99 3.16
N GLY A 229 -8.00 -7.80 3.35
CA GLY A 229 -7.08 -7.31 2.31
C GLY A 229 -6.58 -8.42 1.38
N SER A 230 -6.14 -8.03 0.18
CA SER A 230 -5.46 -8.93 -0.76
C SER A 230 -4.14 -8.31 -1.22
N SER A 231 -3.07 -9.10 -1.31
CA SER A 231 -1.74 -8.64 -1.72
C SER A 231 -0.84 -9.83 -2.07
N ASN A 232 0.13 -9.62 -2.96
CA ASN A 232 1.22 -10.56 -3.19
C ASN A 232 2.36 -10.44 -2.14
N LEU A 233 2.33 -9.39 -1.31
CA LEU A 233 3.30 -9.14 -0.25
C LEU A 233 3.03 -10.00 0.99
N SER A 234 4.08 -10.29 1.77
CA SER A 234 3.89 -10.73 3.15
C SER A 234 3.20 -9.63 3.97
N PHE A 235 2.53 -10.01 5.05
CA PHE A 235 1.84 -9.04 5.89
C PHE A 235 2.81 -8.02 6.53
N THR A 236 4.06 -8.43 6.81
CA THR A 236 5.12 -7.52 7.26
C THR A 236 5.52 -6.52 6.20
N GLU A 237 5.71 -6.94 4.94
CA GLU A 237 6.04 -6.04 3.82
C GLU A 237 4.89 -5.07 3.52
N TYR A 238 3.64 -5.55 3.63
CA TYR A 238 2.45 -4.70 3.56
C TYR A 238 2.48 -3.57 4.61
N LEU A 239 2.80 -3.88 5.86
CA LEU A 239 2.91 -2.86 6.91
C LEU A 239 4.12 -1.94 6.70
N ASP A 240 5.25 -2.50 6.25
CA ASP A 240 6.48 -1.77 5.98
C ASP A 240 6.30 -0.76 4.85
N PHE A 241 5.52 -1.10 3.82
CA PHE A 241 5.14 -0.17 2.76
C PHE A 241 4.52 1.12 3.33
N PHE A 242 3.51 1.01 4.19
CA PHE A 242 2.88 2.17 4.82
C PHE A 242 3.80 2.89 5.81
N ALA A 243 4.65 2.16 6.52
CA ALA A 243 5.64 2.73 7.43
C ALA A 243 6.67 3.60 6.70
N ASN A 244 7.06 3.21 5.48
CA ASN A 244 8.17 3.81 4.75
C ASN A 244 7.76 4.67 3.55
N LEU A 245 6.50 4.66 3.12
CA LEU A 245 6.06 5.43 1.94
C LEU A 245 6.39 6.92 2.07
N ASN A 246 5.93 7.60 3.13
CA ASN A 246 6.25 9.02 3.31
C ASN A 246 7.73 9.31 3.52
N LYS A 247 8.46 8.40 4.18
CA LYS A 247 9.91 8.51 4.32
C LYS A 247 10.56 8.50 2.94
N THR A 248 10.16 7.57 2.09
CA THR A 248 10.64 7.44 0.70
C THR A 248 10.30 8.69 -0.09
N VAL A 249 9.04 9.12 -0.06
CA VAL A 249 8.55 10.33 -0.73
C VAL A 249 9.36 11.57 -0.34
N SER A 250 9.67 11.73 0.95
CA SER A 250 10.47 12.87 1.45
C SER A 250 11.97 12.77 1.15
N SER A 251 12.49 11.56 0.93
CA SER A 251 13.93 11.32 0.68
C SER A 251 14.26 11.19 -0.81
N THR A 252 13.26 11.14 -1.69
CA THR A 252 13.43 11.07 -3.14
C THR A 252 12.85 12.29 -3.82
N GLU A 253 13.34 12.63 -5.00
CA GLU A 253 12.62 13.51 -5.90
C GLU A 253 11.35 12.80 -6.39
N THR A 254 10.21 13.17 -5.80
CA THR A 254 8.94 12.49 -6.06
C THR A 254 8.06 13.31 -7.00
N TYR A 255 7.68 12.73 -8.15
CA TYR A 255 6.79 13.36 -9.11
C TYR A 255 5.35 12.84 -8.97
N GLY A 256 4.37 13.73 -9.09
CA GLY A 256 2.96 13.41 -9.07
C GLY A 256 2.33 13.46 -10.46
N ILE A 257 1.56 12.42 -10.81
CA ILE A 257 0.64 12.42 -11.95
C ILE A 257 -0.77 12.19 -11.40
N ASP A 258 -1.62 13.21 -11.49
CA ASP A 258 -3.02 13.14 -11.05
C ASP A 258 -3.95 13.02 -12.26
N LEU A 259 -4.44 11.81 -12.55
CA LEU A 259 -5.31 11.56 -13.71
C LEU A 259 -6.70 12.19 -13.58
N SER A 260 -7.03 12.84 -12.47
CA SER A 260 -8.27 13.62 -12.37
C SER A 260 -8.23 14.94 -13.16
N PHE A 261 -7.05 15.39 -13.58
CA PHE A 261 -6.89 16.64 -14.32
C PHE A 261 -7.38 16.58 -15.76
N PHE A 262 -7.80 17.74 -16.27
CA PHE A 262 -8.26 17.93 -17.64
C PHE A 262 -7.20 17.62 -18.69
N ARG A 263 -5.92 17.83 -18.41
CA ARG A 263 -4.87 17.44 -19.36
C ARG A 263 -4.81 15.93 -19.62
N TYR A 264 -5.08 15.11 -18.59
CA TYR A 264 -4.98 13.65 -18.68
C TYR A 264 -6.33 13.00 -19.02
N SER A 265 -7.32 13.80 -19.40
CA SER A 265 -8.64 13.28 -19.76
C SER A 265 -9.34 14.07 -20.85
N THR A 266 -10.13 13.39 -21.65
CA THR A 266 -11.00 14.00 -22.66
C THR A 266 -12.46 13.76 -22.29
N GLU A 267 -13.28 14.79 -22.38
CA GLU A 267 -14.73 14.67 -22.20
C GLU A 267 -15.37 14.21 -23.50
N ASP A 268 -16.25 13.21 -23.41
CA ASP A 268 -17.09 12.78 -24.52
C ASP A 268 -18.47 12.34 -24.00
N LEU A 269 -19.44 12.26 -24.91
CA LEU A 269 -20.78 11.77 -24.63
C LEU A 269 -20.78 10.26 -24.49
N SER A 270 -21.32 9.78 -23.37
CA SER A 270 -21.59 8.36 -23.16
C SER A 270 -22.65 7.86 -24.15
N SER A 271 -22.54 6.60 -24.58
CA SER A 271 -23.57 5.90 -25.37
C SER A 271 -24.91 5.78 -24.64
N SER A 272 -24.90 5.85 -23.29
CA SER A 272 -26.09 5.89 -22.44
C SER A 272 -26.57 7.30 -22.05
N GLY A 273 -25.92 8.35 -22.58
CA GLY A 273 -26.20 9.75 -22.27
C GLY A 273 -25.36 10.33 -21.12
N GLY A 274 -25.14 11.64 -21.17
CA GLY A 274 -24.29 12.36 -20.21
C GLY A 274 -22.83 12.49 -20.67
N GLN A 275 -22.09 13.41 -20.06
CA GLN A 275 -20.66 13.59 -20.30
C GLN A 275 -19.86 12.67 -19.37
N ILE A 276 -18.93 11.92 -19.94
CA ILE A 276 -17.96 11.09 -19.21
C ILE A 276 -16.55 11.47 -19.62
N ARG A 277 -15.60 11.18 -18.74
CA ARG A 277 -14.18 11.54 -18.92
C ARG A 277 -13.36 10.30 -19.18
N TYR A 278 -12.80 10.25 -20.37
CA TYR A 278 -11.89 9.21 -20.83
C TYR A 278 -10.46 9.60 -20.48
N ILE A 279 -9.63 8.63 -20.12
CA ILE A 279 -8.20 8.87 -19.98
C ILE A 279 -7.59 9.26 -21.34
N ASN A 280 -6.83 10.36 -21.34
CA ASN A 280 -6.00 10.75 -22.47
C ASN A 280 -4.65 10.03 -22.34
N THR A 281 -4.58 8.80 -22.86
CA THR A 281 -3.37 7.97 -22.80
C THR A 281 -2.19 8.62 -23.52
N THR A 282 -2.43 9.41 -24.57
CA THR A 282 -1.36 10.09 -25.31
C THR A 282 -0.66 11.13 -24.44
N GLU A 283 -1.44 11.99 -23.76
CA GLU A 283 -0.85 13.00 -22.86
C GLU A 283 -0.22 12.36 -21.63
N PHE A 284 -0.85 11.33 -21.07
CA PHE A 284 -0.26 10.54 -19.99
C PHE A 284 1.10 9.96 -20.40
N ASP A 285 1.18 9.28 -21.55
CA ASP A 285 2.39 8.65 -22.05
C ASP A 285 3.51 9.67 -22.29
N ASN A 286 3.18 10.84 -22.84
CA ASN A 286 4.14 11.92 -23.07
C ASN A 286 4.80 12.37 -21.75
N VAL A 287 4.01 12.62 -20.72
CA VAL A 287 4.53 13.01 -19.39
C VAL A 287 5.28 11.86 -18.74
N TYR A 288 4.69 10.67 -18.76
CA TYR A 288 5.25 9.49 -18.13
C TYR A 288 6.61 9.12 -18.72
N ARG A 289 6.77 9.15 -20.06
CA ARG A 289 8.06 8.92 -20.74
C ARG A 289 9.15 9.90 -20.28
N GLY A 290 8.80 11.17 -20.09
CA GLY A 290 9.73 12.18 -19.58
C GLY A 290 10.20 11.91 -18.15
N LEU A 291 9.32 11.39 -17.30
CA LEU A 291 9.62 11.10 -15.90
C LEU A 291 10.32 9.73 -15.73
N ILE A 292 9.87 8.70 -16.44
CA ILE A 292 10.40 7.35 -16.31
C ILE A 292 11.86 7.26 -16.77
N ALA A 293 12.27 8.11 -17.73
CA ALA A 293 13.66 8.22 -18.16
C ALA A 293 14.62 8.70 -17.05
N LYS A 294 14.10 9.36 -16.00
CA LYS A 294 14.88 9.72 -14.80
C LYS A 294 15.03 8.53 -13.84
N ILE A 295 14.02 7.66 -13.82
CA ILE A 295 13.90 6.53 -12.89
C ILE A 295 14.58 5.26 -13.40
N ILE A 296 14.56 4.98 -14.71
CA ILE A 296 15.19 3.79 -15.29
C ILE A 296 16.66 4.07 -15.63
N ASP A 297 17.53 3.08 -15.46
CA ASP A 297 18.92 3.18 -15.88
C ASP A 297 19.12 2.97 -17.39
N ARG A 298 19.85 3.89 -18.04
CA ARG A 298 20.13 3.84 -19.48
C ARG A 298 20.89 2.58 -19.93
N SER A 299 21.51 1.83 -19.01
CA SER A 299 22.12 0.53 -19.29
C SER A 299 21.08 -0.53 -19.65
N LEU A 300 19.89 -0.50 -19.03
CA LEU A 300 18.77 -1.42 -19.31
C LEU A 300 18.08 -1.08 -20.65
N GLU A 301 18.01 0.19 -21.03
CA GLU A 301 17.52 0.60 -22.37
C GLU A 301 18.41 0.05 -23.50
N LYS A 302 19.74 0.06 -23.32
CA LYS A 302 20.69 -0.49 -24.31
C LYS A 302 20.56 -2.01 -24.48
N GLU A 303 20.11 -2.71 -23.45
CA GLU A 303 19.91 -4.17 -23.51
C GLU A 303 18.60 -4.51 -24.23
N ARG A 304 17.51 -3.75 -24.00
CA ARG A 304 16.24 -3.88 -24.73
C ARG A 304 16.39 -3.59 -26.23
N VAL A 305 17.12 -2.53 -26.59
CA VAL A 305 17.38 -2.19 -28.00
C VAL A 305 18.24 -3.25 -28.70
N ARG A 306 19.12 -3.97 -27.98
CA ARG A 306 19.88 -5.07 -28.59
C ARG A 306 19.04 -6.29 -28.89
N VAL A 307 18.03 -6.61 -28.08
CA VAL A 307 17.17 -7.78 -28.30
C VAL A 307 16.23 -7.56 -29.51
N GLU A 308 15.81 -6.32 -29.77
CA GLU A 308 14.98 -6.00 -30.95
C GLU A 308 15.75 -5.98 -32.28
N ILE A 309 17.09 -5.91 -32.27
CA ILE A 309 17.91 -5.95 -33.50
C ILE A 309 18.21 -7.39 -33.95
N TYR A 310 17.96 -8.39 -33.09
CA TYR A 310 18.22 -9.81 -33.39
C TYR A 310 16.96 -10.64 -33.66
N ASN A 311 15.77 -10.02 -33.79
CA ASN A 311 14.56 -10.68 -34.27
C ASN A 311 14.19 -10.21 -35.68
#